data_AF-A0A2T6ZD55-F1
#
_entry.id   AF-A0A2T6ZD55-F1
#
_cell.length_a   1.000
_cell.length_b   1.000
_cell.length_c   1.000
_cell.angle_alpha   90.00
_cell.angle_beta   90.00
_cell.angle_gamma   90.00
#
_symmetry.space_group_name_H-M   'P 1'
#
loop_
_entity.id
_entity.type
_entity.pdbx_description
1 polymer ?
#
loop_
_entity_poly.entity_id
_entity_poly.type
_entity_poly.pdbx_seq_one_letter_code
_entity_poly.pdbx_strand_id
1 'polypeptide(L)'
;MVLVYIKNLLFPRSKSTASRTSSPPLLPTHTKIYGGPDSSCPNPTCPALSQNPSCERVSLLTADMQDESFPEKKSTAGVIGPRVLSDLTIGLSDGLTVPFALTAGLSAFNDTKVVLYGGIAELIAGSISMGLGGWLAGRGEAEFYENTLTATKTLISTHPASIPPLLHSIFSPYNLPPHSLSPIVQSLSKSPHLAAFIMQFHHKLPLSSDRTPLSSALTIAAGYFFGGFIPLLPYFFVSRNRVLLGLAWSVGVMAASLFAFGVGKTVLVGASSEEVEAQGEGGDREKRGWGKAVRGGVEMVVVGGVAAGAAMGIMQALG
;
A
#
# COMPACT_ATOMS: atom_id res chain seq x y z
N MET A 1 11.91 41.12 8.79
CA MET A 1 11.30 41.61 7.52
C MET A 1 11.41 40.62 6.36
N VAL A 2 12.46 39.79 6.28
CA VAL A 2 12.61 38.76 5.22
C VAL A 2 11.59 37.61 5.33
N LEU A 3 11.26 37.16 6.54
CA LEU A 3 10.29 36.08 6.79
C LEU A 3 8.84 36.43 6.40
N VAL A 4 8.47 37.72 6.42
CA VAL A 4 7.13 38.18 6.02
C VAL A 4 7.00 38.21 4.49
N TYR A 5 8.11 38.46 3.79
CA TYR A 5 8.14 38.51 2.33
C TYR A 5 8.00 37.11 1.71
N ILE A 6 8.67 36.10 2.29
CA ILE A 6 8.59 34.70 1.84
C ILE A 6 7.19 34.12 2.06
N LYS A 7 6.51 34.47 3.17
CA LYS A 7 5.13 34.04 3.44
C LYS A 7 4.13 34.59 2.42
N ASN A 8 4.30 35.82 1.95
CA ASN A 8 3.42 36.43 0.94
C ASN A 8 3.71 35.95 -0.49
N LEU A 9 4.90 35.43 -0.76
CA LEU A 9 5.28 34.88 -2.06
C LEU A 9 4.72 33.45 -2.25
N LEU A 10 4.68 32.64 -1.19
CA LEU A 10 4.20 31.25 -1.23
C LEU A 10 2.67 31.13 -1.12
N PHE A 11 1.98 32.13 -0.58
CA PHE A 11 0.52 32.12 -0.40
C PHE A 11 -0.12 33.46 -0.80
N PRO A 12 -0.29 33.75 -2.10
CA PRO A 12 -1.05 34.91 -2.53
C PRO A 12 -2.51 34.76 -2.08
N ARG A 13 -2.95 35.62 -1.15
CA ARG A 13 -4.37 35.72 -0.74
C ARG A 13 -5.20 36.11 -1.95
N SER A 14 -5.99 35.17 -2.47
CA SER A 14 -7.09 35.47 -3.39
C SER A 14 -8.10 36.34 -2.64
N LYS A 15 -8.24 37.60 -3.05
CA LYS A 15 -9.37 38.44 -2.65
C LYS A 15 -10.58 37.98 -3.47
N SER A 16 -11.39 37.08 -2.90
CA SER A 16 -12.73 36.83 -3.43
C SER A 16 -13.72 37.70 -2.67
N THR A 17 -14.22 38.70 -3.38
CA THR A 17 -15.31 39.60 -3.00
C THR A 17 -16.55 38.75 -2.68
N ALA A 18 -17.19 39.03 -1.54
CA ALA A 18 -18.43 38.39 -1.15
C ALA A 18 -19.56 38.71 -2.15
N SER A 19 -20.19 37.68 -2.71
CA SER A 19 -21.57 37.75 -3.20
C SER A 19 -22.40 36.68 -2.49
N ARG A 20 -23.37 37.13 -1.69
CA ARG A 20 -24.44 36.30 -1.13
C ARG A 20 -25.32 35.78 -2.29
N THR A 21 -25.39 34.47 -2.46
CA THR A 21 -26.54 33.81 -3.08
C THR A 21 -26.75 32.47 -2.39
N SER A 22 -27.91 32.34 -1.76
CA SER A 22 -28.44 31.15 -1.09
C SER A 22 -28.63 29.99 -2.06
N SER A 23 -28.09 28.81 -1.75
CA SER A 23 -28.41 27.57 -2.45
C SER A 23 -29.59 26.86 -1.76
N PRO A 24 -30.62 26.41 -2.51
CA PRO A 24 -31.76 25.68 -1.96
C PRO A 24 -31.41 24.22 -1.57
N PRO A 25 -32.23 23.57 -0.71
CA PRO A 25 -31.91 22.27 -0.11
C PRO A 25 -31.97 21.11 -1.12
N LEU A 26 -31.05 20.15 -0.94
CA LEU A 26 -30.92 18.91 -1.70
C LEU A 26 -31.89 17.83 -1.20
N LEU A 27 -33.18 18.04 -1.42
CA LEU A 27 -34.20 16.99 -1.31
C LEU A 27 -35.10 17.06 -2.56
N PRO A 28 -35.19 16.01 -3.39
CA PRO A 28 -36.25 15.94 -4.38
C PRO A 28 -37.55 15.55 -3.67
N THR A 29 -38.38 16.56 -3.38
CA THR A 29 -39.82 16.37 -3.23
C THR A 29 -40.40 16.18 -4.63
N HIS A 30 -40.83 14.95 -4.96
CA HIS A 30 -41.84 14.78 -6.01
C HIS A 30 -42.86 13.73 -5.57
N THR A 31 -43.95 14.26 -5.03
CA THR A 31 -45.28 13.68 -5.07
C THR A 31 -45.75 13.57 -6.53
N LYS A 32 -46.20 12.38 -6.93
CA LYS A 32 -47.29 12.21 -7.91
C LYS A 32 -48.10 10.98 -7.54
N ILE A 33 -49.30 11.24 -7.07
CA ILE A 33 -50.43 10.30 -6.96
C ILE A 33 -51.22 10.41 -8.28
N TYR A 34 -51.65 9.27 -8.83
CA TYR A 34 -52.84 8.95 -9.66
C TYR A 34 -52.53 7.54 -10.25
N GLY A 35 -53.32 6.47 -10.18
CA GLY A 35 -54.76 6.30 -9.98
C GLY A 35 -55.32 5.46 -11.14
N GLY A 36 -55.72 4.21 -10.86
CA GLY A 36 -56.76 3.45 -11.59
C GLY A 36 -56.45 2.77 -12.94
N PRO A 37 -57.20 1.70 -13.31
CA PRO A 37 -56.82 0.70 -14.33
C PRO A 37 -57.51 0.93 -15.70
N ASP A 38 -56.96 0.38 -16.79
CA ASP A 38 -57.69 -0.07 -18.00
C ASP A 38 -56.69 -0.78 -18.95
N SER A 39 -56.86 -2.04 -19.40
CA SER A 39 -57.96 -2.70 -20.15
C SER A 39 -57.87 -2.50 -21.68
N SER A 40 -56.83 -3.04 -22.32
CA SER A 40 -56.89 -3.41 -23.74
C SER A 40 -55.69 -4.27 -24.18
N CYS A 41 -55.85 -5.59 -24.08
CA CYS A 41 -55.15 -6.55 -24.95
C CYS A 41 -56.03 -6.84 -26.16
N PRO A 42 -55.41 -7.13 -27.33
CA PRO A 42 -55.82 -8.31 -28.09
C PRO A 42 -54.60 -9.13 -28.56
N ASN A 43 -54.33 -10.23 -27.81
CA ASN A 43 -53.88 -11.59 -28.18
C ASN A 43 -53.22 -11.91 -29.54
N PRO A 44 -52.60 -13.12 -29.74
CA PRO A 44 -51.79 -13.96 -28.85
C PRO A 44 -50.60 -14.65 -29.58
N THR A 45 -49.50 -14.99 -28.89
CA THR A 45 -48.81 -16.30 -29.08
C THR A 45 -47.67 -16.44 -28.06
N CYS A 46 -47.93 -17.21 -27.02
CA CYS A 46 -46.92 -17.88 -26.21
C CYS A 46 -46.84 -19.34 -26.67
N PRO A 47 -45.66 -19.98 -26.69
CA PRO A 47 -45.58 -21.43 -26.53
C PRO A 47 -45.46 -21.77 -25.04
N ALA A 48 -46.46 -22.47 -24.52
CA ALA A 48 -46.39 -23.21 -23.27
C ALA A 48 -46.05 -24.68 -23.57
N LEU A 49 -45.09 -25.23 -22.84
CA LEU A 49 -44.83 -26.65 -22.59
C LEU A 49 -44.17 -26.63 -21.20
N SER A 50 -44.82 -26.89 -20.06
CA SER A 50 -45.68 -28.01 -19.66
C SER A 50 -45.12 -29.36 -20.08
N GLN A 51 -44.23 -29.90 -19.25
CA GLN A 51 -44.21 -31.32 -18.89
C GLN A 51 -43.33 -31.50 -17.65
N ASN A 52 -43.99 -31.78 -16.54
CA ASN A 52 -43.44 -32.55 -15.43
C ASN A 52 -44.12 -33.91 -15.53
N PRO A 53 -43.39 -35.03 -15.49
CA PRO A 53 -43.79 -36.05 -14.53
C PRO A 53 -42.60 -36.78 -13.87
N SER A 54 -42.87 -37.19 -12.62
CA SER A 54 -42.32 -38.38 -11.95
C SER A 54 -40.97 -38.27 -11.23
N CYS A 55 -41.08 -37.88 -9.97
CA CYS A 55 -40.58 -38.60 -8.80
C CYS A 55 -39.97 -40.00 -9.09
N GLU A 56 -38.65 -40.12 -9.00
CA GLU A 56 -38.00 -41.39 -8.67
C GLU A 56 -37.26 -41.21 -7.34
N ARG A 57 -37.73 -41.99 -6.38
CA ARG A 57 -37.29 -42.07 -5.00
C ARG A 57 -36.06 -42.97 -4.97
N VAL A 58 -34.87 -42.42 -4.69
CA VAL A 58 -33.74 -43.22 -4.20
C VAL A 58 -33.37 -42.73 -2.81
N SER A 59 -33.54 -43.66 -1.87
CA SER A 59 -33.38 -43.53 -0.44
C SER A 59 -31.94 -43.22 -0.02
N LEU A 60 -31.82 -42.38 1.01
CA LEU A 60 -30.91 -42.51 2.16
C LEU A 60 -29.57 -43.24 1.91
N LEU A 61 -28.52 -42.46 1.73
CA LEU A 61 -27.20 -42.76 2.27
C LEU A 61 -26.72 -41.56 3.07
N THR A 62 -26.85 -41.68 4.38
CA THR A 62 -26.02 -40.99 5.37
C THR A 62 -24.56 -41.33 5.12
N ALA A 63 -23.71 -40.35 4.81
CA ALA A 63 -22.27 -40.43 5.04
C ALA A 63 -21.66 -39.03 4.98
N ASP A 64 -21.27 -38.55 6.16
CA ASP A 64 -20.18 -37.66 6.52
C ASP A 64 -19.90 -36.36 5.74
N MET A 65 -19.95 -35.28 6.53
CA MET A 65 -19.09 -34.12 6.38
C MET A 65 -17.63 -34.57 6.25
N GLN A 66 -17.08 -34.46 5.04
CA GLN A 66 -15.64 -34.34 4.86
C GLN A 66 -15.33 -32.92 4.43
N ASP A 67 -14.55 -32.30 5.31
CA ASP A 67 -13.83 -31.05 5.17
C ASP A 67 -12.93 -31.13 3.93
N GLU A 68 -13.48 -30.81 2.75
CA GLU A 68 -12.72 -30.57 1.54
C GLU A 68 -11.99 -29.23 1.69
N SER A 69 -10.96 -29.27 2.53
CA SER A 69 -9.88 -28.29 2.55
C SER A 69 -9.29 -28.21 1.15
N PHE A 70 -9.60 -27.13 0.43
CA PHE A 70 -8.92 -26.81 -0.81
C PHE A 70 -7.41 -26.90 -0.56
N PRO A 71 -6.66 -27.69 -1.33
CA PRO A 71 -5.23 -27.79 -1.12
C PRO A 71 -4.62 -26.44 -1.45
N GLU A 72 -4.28 -25.70 -0.40
CA GLU A 72 -3.48 -24.50 -0.48
C GLU A 72 -2.18 -24.89 -1.16
N LYS A 73 -2.08 -24.53 -2.44
CA LYS A 73 -0.92 -24.77 -3.26
C LYS A 73 0.19 -23.91 -2.64
N LYS A 74 0.93 -24.48 -1.70
CA LYS A 74 2.17 -23.94 -1.17
C LYS A 74 3.13 -23.81 -2.35
N SER A 75 3.12 -22.64 -2.98
CA SER A 75 4.13 -22.24 -3.95
C SER A 75 5.46 -22.17 -3.22
N THR A 76 6.17 -23.29 -3.23
CA THR A 76 7.57 -23.41 -2.86
C THR A 76 8.42 -22.74 -3.95
N ALA A 77 8.43 -21.42 -3.93
CA ALA A 77 9.59 -20.63 -4.31
C ALA A 77 9.93 -19.81 -3.07
N GLY A 78 11.21 -19.62 -2.74
CA GLY A 78 11.66 -18.86 -1.58
C GLY A 78 11.34 -17.36 -1.70
N VAL A 79 10.06 -17.02 -1.77
CA VAL A 79 9.54 -15.68 -1.99
C VAL A 79 9.43 -15.02 -0.63
N ILE A 80 10.41 -14.17 -0.34
CA ILE A 80 10.28 -13.16 0.72
C ILE A 80 8.93 -12.48 0.53
N GLY A 81 8.06 -12.53 1.54
CA GLY A 81 6.70 -12.00 1.41
C GLY A 81 6.69 -10.54 0.93
N PRO A 82 5.72 -10.13 0.09
CA PRO A 82 5.72 -8.78 -0.53
C PRO A 82 5.76 -7.65 0.50
N ARG A 83 5.18 -7.84 1.69
CA ARG A 83 5.27 -6.89 2.81
C ARG A 83 6.66 -6.81 3.43
N VAL A 84 7.39 -7.93 3.54
CA VAL A 84 8.78 -7.94 4.02
C VAL A 84 9.69 -7.24 3.02
N LEU A 85 9.48 -7.48 1.73
CA LEU A 85 10.21 -6.79 0.68
C LEU A 85 9.92 -5.28 0.68
N SER A 86 8.65 -4.88 0.86
CA SER A 86 8.25 -3.48 0.98
C SER A 86 8.94 -2.80 2.16
N ASP A 87 8.87 -3.39 3.35
CA ASP A 87 9.50 -2.89 4.57
C ASP A 87 11.02 -2.75 4.43
N LEU A 88 11.66 -3.77 3.88
CA LEU A 88 13.10 -3.75 3.60
C LEU A 88 13.43 -2.63 2.62
N THR A 89 12.64 -2.47 1.56
CA THR A 89 12.84 -1.42 0.54
C THR A 89 12.70 -0.03 1.15
N ILE A 90 11.70 0.19 2.02
CA ILE A 90 11.51 1.45 2.77
C ILE A 90 12.76 1.73 3.60
N GLY A 91 13.14 0.81 4.49
CA GLY A 91 14.30 0.99 5.36
C GLY A 91 15.60 1.21 4.58
N LEU A 92 15.84 0.40 3.54
CA LEU A 92 17.06 0.48 2.73
C LEU A 92 17.12 1.78 1.91
N SER A 93 15.99 2.26 1.38
CA SER A 93 15.95 3.52 0.62
C SER A 93 16.30 4.74 1.47
N ASP A 94 15.78 4.80 2.69
CA ASP A 94 16.09 5.88 3.63
C ASP A 94 17.49 5.72 4.21
N GLY A 95 17.88 4.47 4.55
CA GLY A 95 19.20 4.14 5.04
C GLY A 95 20.31 4.47 4.05
N LEU A 96 20.08 4.31 2.74
CA LEU A 96 21.08 4.75 1.75
C LEU A 96 21.18 6.27 1.72
N THR A 97 20.06 6.99 1.73
CA THR A 97 20.04 8.42 1.40
C THR A 97 20.35 9.34 2.57
N VAL A 98 19.76 9.11 3.74
CA VAL A 98 19.83 10.02 4.89
C VAL A 98 21.23 10.03 5.56
N PRO A 99 21.81 8.89 5.96
CA PRO A 99 23.16 8.82 6.51
C PRO A 99 24.23 9.35 5.54
N PHE A 100 24.05 9.10 4.24
CA PHE A 100 24.95 9.62 3.23
C PHE A 100 24.88 11.14 3.11
N ALA A 101 23.67 11.71 3.03
CA ALA A 101 23.51 13.16 2.94
C ALA A 101 24.11 13.85 4.19
N LEU A 102 23.89 13.27 5.38
CA LEU A 102 24.50 13.77 6.62
C LEU A 102 26.03 13.72 6.55
N THR A 103 26.61 12.58 6.17
CA THR A 103 28.07 12.40 6.14
C THR A 103 28.75 13.26 5.08
N ALA A 104 28.10 13.45 3.92
CA ALA A 104 28.51 14.42 2.91
C ALA A 104 28.50 15.84 3.47
N GLY A 105 27.44 16.26 4.18
CA GLY A 105 27.37 17.56 4.85
C GLY A 105 28.45 17.74 5.92
N LEU A 106 28.67 16.75 6.77
CA LEU A 106 29.70 16.77 7.82
C LEU A 106 31.12 16.78 7.26
N SER A 107 31.33 16.31 6.02
CA SER A 107 32.64 16.34 5.37
C SER A 107 33.16 17.77 5.14
N ALA A 108 32.27 18.77 5.13
CA ALA A 108 32.63 20.19 5.05
C ALA A 108 33.50 20.67 6.23
N PHE A 109 33.42 20.01 7.40
CA PHE A 109 34.24 20.33 8.57
C PHE A 109 35.67 19.77 8.50
N ASN A 110 36.02 19.04 7.43
CA ASN A 110 37.35 18.47 7.18
C ASN A 110 37.92 17.61 8.34
N ASP A 111 37.06 17.06 9.20
CA ASP A 111 37.42 16.10 10.25
C ASP A 111 36.68 14.77 10.04
N THR A 112 37.43 13.73 9.70
CA THR A 112 36.90 12.38 9.50
C THR A 112 36.23 11.81 10.76
N LYS A 113 36.65 12.21 11.96
CA LYS A 113 36.03 11.71 13.20
C LYS A 113 34.61 12.23 13.38
N VAL A 114 34.38 13.50 13.04
CA VAL A 114 33.05 14.11 13.11
C VAL A 114 32.11 13.41 12.12
N VAL A 115 32.58 13.15 10.90
CA VAL A 115 31.82 12.41 9.89
C VAL A 115 31.49 10.99 10.35
N LEU A 116 32.49 10.27 10.88
CA LEU A 116 32.33 8.87 11.27
C LEU A 116 31.44 8.70 12.49
N TYR A 117 31.70 9.43 13.58
CA TYR A 117 30.90 9.34 14.80
C TYR A 117 29.50 9.91 14.58
N GLY A 118 29.37 11.01 13.83
CA GLY A 118 28.08 11.57 13.46
C GLY A 118 27.25 10.60 12.60
N GLY A 119 27.87 10.00 11.58
CA GLY A 119 27.22 9.03 10.71
C GLY A 119 26.80 7.75 11.43
N ILE A 120 27.65 7.17 12.28
CA ILE A 120 27.28 5.98 13.07
C ILE A 120 26.17 6.32 14.08
N ALA A 121 26.24 7.48 14.74
CA ALA A 121 25.23 7.91 15.70
C ALA A 121 23.86 8.09 15.02
N GLU A 122 23.83 8.75 13.87
CA GLU A 122 22.60 8.89 13.08
C GLU A 122 22.10 7.53 12.60
N LEU A 123 22.98 6.65 12.14
CA LEU A 123 22.59 5.34 11.63
C LEU A 123 21.93 4.47 12.71
N ILE A 124 22.48 4.45 13.93
CA ILE A 124 21.90 3.74 15.06
C ILE A 124 20.57 4.39 15.48
N ALA A 125 20.54 5.71 15.65
CA ALA A 125 19.34 6.43 16.06
C ALA A 125 18.20 6.29 15.04
N GLY A 126 18.51 6.41 13.75
CA GLY A 126 17.59 6.26 12.63
C GLY A 126 17.05 4.83 12.53
N SER A 127 17.92 3.81 12.66
CA SER A 127 17.48 2.41 12.66
C SER A 127 16.49 2.10 13.79
N ILE A 128 16.77 2.58 15.00
CA ILE A 128 15.85 2.41 16.15
C ILE A 128 14.55 3.16 15.90
N SER A 129 14.63 4.41 15.44
CA SER A 129 13.45 5.25 15.19
C SER A 129 12.53 4.63 14.14
N MET A 130 13.08 4.20 13.00
CA MET A 130 12.30 3.57 11.94
C MET A 130 11.77 2.19 12.32
N GLY A 131 12.56 1.40 13.06
CA GLY A 131 12.09 0.13 13.61
C GLY A 131 10.88 0.31 14.53
N LEU A 132 10.95 1.26 15.46
CA LEU A 132 9.83 1.61 16.33
C LEU A 132 8.63 2.14 15.54
N GLY A 133 8.87 2.95 14.50
CA GLY A 133 7.82 3.42 13.59
C GLY A 133 7.09 2.27 12.89
N GLY A 134 7.84 1.29 12.38
CA GLY A 134 7.29 0.07 11.78
C GLY A 134 6.49 -0.78 12.77
N TRP A 135 7.01 -0.93 14.00
CA TRP A 135 6.31 -1.65 15.06
C TRP A 135 4.99 -0.97 15.45
N LEU A 136 5.01 0.35 15.65
CA LEU A 136 3.81 1.13 15.99
C LEU A 136 2.77 1.08 14.88
N ALA A 137 3.20 1.18 13.62
CA ALA A 137 2.31 1.05 12.47
C ALA A 137 1.65 -0.33 12.44
N GLY A 138 2.43 -1.41 12.52
CA GLY A 138 1.90 -2.78 12.50
C GLY A 138 1.00 -3.09 13.70
N ARG A 139 1.33 -2.57 14.89
CA ARG A 139 0.50 -2.71 16.08
C ARG A 139 -0.81 -1.93 15.95
N GLY A 140 -0.75 -0.70 15.43
CA GLY A 140 -1.93 0.12 15.17
C GLY A 140 -2.87 -0.51 14.15
N GLU A 141 -2.34 -1.13 13.09
CA GLU A 141 -3.13 -1.90 12.12
C GLU A 141 -3.86 -3.08 12.80
N ALA A 142 -3.17 -3.83 13.66
CA ALA A 142 -3.77 -4.95 14.39
C ALA A 142 -4.86 -4.50 15.36
N GLU A 143 -4.61 -3.46 16.15
CA GLU A 143 -5.60 -2.89 17.08
C GLU A 143 -6.82 -2.32 16.32
N PHE A 144 -6.59 -1.66 15.19
CA PHE A 144 -7.65 -1.16 14.31
C PHE A 144 -8.50 -2.29 13.75
N TYR A 145 -7.89 -3.39 13.31
CA TYR A 145 -8.60 -4.57 12.80
C TYR A 145 -9.49 -5.18 13.88
N GLU A 146 -8.96 -5.44 15.08
CA GLU A 146 -9.72 -6.04 16.19
C GLU A 146 -10.89 -5.18 16.67
N ASN A 147 -10.69 -3.86 16.75
CA ASN A 147 -11.75 -2.92 17.11
C ASN A 147 -12.85 -2.91 16.06
N THR A 148 -12.50 -2.91 14.77
CA THR A 148 -13.47 -2.91 13.66
C THR A 148 -14.22 -4.24 13.60
N LEU A 149 -13.53 -5.36 13.83
CA LEU A 149 -14.13 -6.69 13.88
C LEU A 149 -15.12 -6.81 15.04
N THR A 150 -14.76 -6.30 16.22
CA THR A 150 -15.64 -6.27 17.39
C THR A 150 -16.87 -5.41 17.11
N ALA A 151 -16.69 -4.19 16.59
CA ALA A 151 -17.78 -3.30 16.22
C ALA A 151 -18.71 -3.92 15.16
N THR A 152 -18.15 -4.62 14.17
CA THR A 152 -18.91 -5.32 13.13
C THR A 152 -19.73 -6.46 13.71
N LYS A 153 -19.14 -7.28 14.59
CA LYS A 153 -19.88 -8.35 15.30
C LYS A 153 -21.01 -7.79 16.16
N THR A 154 -20.77 -6.69 16.86
CA THR A 154 -21.80 -5.98 17.63
C THR A 154 -22.90 -5.43 16.72
N LEU A 155 -22.58 -4.87 15.55
CA LEU A 155 -23.56 -4.38 14.59
C LEU A 155 -24.45 -5.53 14.09
N ILE A 156 -23.86 -6.68 13.74
CA ILE A 156 -24.60 -7.87 13.29
C ILE A 156 -25.59 -8.35 14.35
N SER A 157 -25.20 -8.35 15.64
CA SER A 157 -26.07 -8.82 16.72
C SER A 157 -27.12 -7.79 17.16
N THR A 158 -26.78 -6.50 17.17
CA THR A 158 -27.67 -5.44 17.69
C THR A 158 -28.62 -4.89 16.63
N HIS A 159 -28.21 -4.84 15.36
CA HIS A 159 -28.98 -4.23 14.28
C HIS A 159 -29.01 -5.12 13.02
N PRO A 160 -29.56 -6.35 13.07
CA PRO A 160 -29.57 -7.26 11.93
C PRO A 160 -30.32 -6.70 10.69
N ALA A 161 -31.27 -5.78 10.91
CA ALA A 161 -32.00 -5.12 9.83
C ALA A 161 -31.13 -4.21 8.94
N SER A 162 -29.95 -3.76 9.42
CA SER A 162 -29.03 -2.92 8.64
C SER A 162 -28.07 -3.71 7.74
N ILE A 163 -28.02 -5.04 7.88
CA ILE A 163 -27.12 -5.91 7.10
C ILE A 163 -27.51 -5.99 5.62
N PRO A 164 -28.79 -6.24 5.24
CA PRO A 164 -29.15 -6.30 3.83
C PRO A 164 -28.79 -5.03 3.03
N PRO A 165 -29.11 -3.79 3.46
CA PRO A 165 -28.73 -2.60 2.71
C PRO A 165 -27.21 -2.40 2.66
N LEU A 166 -26.47 -2.81 3.70
CA LEU A 166 -25.00 -2.80 3.69
C LEU A 166 -24.44 -3.80 2.66
N LEU A 167 -25.00 -5.00 2.56
CA LEU A 167 -24.57 -5.97 1.54
C LEU A 167 -24.89 -5.46 0.13
N HIS A 168 -26.05 -4.84 -0.07
CA HIS A 168 -26.38 -4.19 -1.34
C HIS A 168 -25.38 -3.10 -1.74
N SER A 169 -24.88 -2.30 -0.78
CA SER A 169 -23.90 -1.24 -1.07
C SER A 169 -22.55 -1.79 -1.51
N ILE A 170 -22.11 -2.94 -0.96
CA ILE A 170 -20.88 -3.64 -1.38
C ILE A 170 -20.98 -4.07 -2.85
N PHE A 171 -22.14 -4.56 -3.28
CA PHE A 171 -22.33 -5.06 -4.65
C PHE A 171 -22.74 -3.99 -5.67
N SER A 172 -23.10 -2.78 -5.21
CA SER A 172 -23.54 -1.68 -6.08
C SER A 172 -22.57 -1.36 -7.23
N PRO A 173 -21.22 -1.35 -7.05
CA PRO A 173 -20.29 -1.05 -8.13
C PRO A 173 -20.28 -2.07 -9.27
N TYR A 174 -20.78 -3.29 -9.03
CA TYR A 174 -20.77 -4.38 -10.00
C TYR A 174 -22.04 -4.44 -10.87
N ASN A 175 -23.01 -3.54 -10.66
CA ASN A 175 -24.26 -3.46 -11.43
C ASN A 175 -24.99 -4.80 -11.60
N LEU A 176 -25.03 -5.60 -10.52
CA LEU A 176 -25.73 -6.88 -10.54
C LEU A 176 -27.26 -6.66 -10.58
N PRO A 177 -28.00 -7.45 -11.38
CA PRO A 177 -29.45 -7.31 -11.43
C PRO A 177 -30.08 -7.71 -10.07
N PRO A 178 -31.13 -6.99 -9.62
CA PRO A 178 -31.66 -7.10 -8.27
C PRO A 178 -32.24 -8.48 -7.95
N HIS A 179 -32.77 -9.18 -8.96
CA HIS A 179 -33.35 -10.51 -8.81
C HIS A 179 -32.29 -11.61 -8.51
N SER A 180 -31.03 -11.40 -8.93
CA SER A 180 -29.92 -12.31 -8.63
C SER A 180 -29.24 -11.96 -7.30
N LEU A 181 -29.28 -10.69 -6.90
CA LEU A 181 -28.61 -10.20 -5.70
C LEU A 181 -29.36 -10.55 -4.40
N SER A 182 -30.70 -10.49 -4.41
CA SER A 182 -31.52 -10.77 -3.23
C SER A 182 -31.29 -12.16 -2.60
N PRO A 183 -31.19 -13.30 -3.34
CA PRO A 183 -30.89 -14.59 -2.73
C PRO A 183 -29.47 -14.68 -2.16
N ILE A 184 -28.50 -13.99 -2.78
CA ILE A 184 -27.11 -13.93 -2.31
C ILE A 184 -27.05 -13.20 -0.97
N VAL A 185 -27.67 -12.01 -0.89
CA VAL A 185 -27.75 -11.21 0.34
C VAL A 185 -28.42 -11.99 1.47
N GLN A 186 -29.51 -12.69 1.18
CA GLN A 186 -30.22 -13.49 2.17
C GLN A 186 -29.40 -14.68 2.68
N SER A 187 -28.68 -15.36 1.78
CA SER A 187 -27.82 -16.50 2.15
C SER A 187 -26.61 -16.03 2.94
N LEU A 188 -25.98 -14.93 2.53
CA LEU A 188 -24.82 -14.35 3.19
C LEU A 188 -25.15 -13.81 4.58
N SER A 189 -26.34 -13.23 4.75
CA SER A 189 -26.81 -12.74 6.05
C SER A 189 -26.96 -13.85 7.11
N LYS A 190 -27.13 -15.11 6.67
CA LYS A 190 -27.21 -16.29 7.55
C LYS A 190 -25.88 -17.00 7.73
N SER A 191 -24.85 -16.61 6.97
CA SER A 191 -23.55 -17.28 6.98
C SER A 191 -22.77 -16.96 8.27
N PRO A 192 -22.10 -17.94 8.89
CA PRO A 192 -21.19 -17.69 10.00
C PRO A 192 -19.99 -16.82 9.62
N HIS A 193 -19.68 -16.71 8.32
CA HIS A 193 -18.57 -15.90 7.80
C HIS A 193 -18.97 -14.47 7.42
N LEU A 194 -20.20 -14.02 7.74
CA LEU A 194 -20.68 -12.68 7.43
C LEU A 194 -19.75 -11.57 7.94
N ALA A 195 -19.25 -11.70 9.18
CA ALA A 195 -18.36 -10.70 9.76
C ALA A 195 -17.04 -10.60 8.97
N ALA A 196 -16.45 -11.74 8.59
CA ALA A 196 -15.23 -11.77 7.78
C ALA A 196 -15.47 -11.17 6.37
N PHE A 197 -16.63 -11.46 5.77
CA PHE A 197 -17.01 -10.86 4.49
C PHE A 197 -17.14 -9.34 4.59
N ILE A 198 -17.82 -8.81 5.62
CA ILE A 198 -17.97 -7.36 5.82
C ILE A 198 -16.60 -6.73 6.06
N MET A 199 -15.73 -7.34 6.87
CA MET A 199 -14.36 -6.85 7.08
C MET A 199 -13.59 -6.74 5.76
N GLN A 200 -13.65 -7.78 4.91
CA GLN A 200 -12.92 -7.82 3.65
C GLN A 200 -13.49 -6.89 2.57
N PHE A 201 -14.81 -6.86 2.39
CA PHE A 201 -15.42 -6.18 1.24
C PHE A 201 -15.98 -4.79 1.56
N HIS A 202 -16.49 -4.58 2.76
CA HIS A 202 -16.96 -3.27 3.19
C HIS A 202 -15.80 -2.42 3.73
N HIS A 203 -15.02 -2.97 4.67
CA HIS A 203 -13.92 -2.24 5.30
C HIS A 203 -12.58 -2.36 4.56
N LYS A 204 -12.47 -3.23 3.54
CA LYS A 204 -11.24 -3.47 2.76
C LYS A 204 -10.06 -3.93 3.64
N LEU A 205 -10.37 -4.59 4.74
CA LEU A 205 -9.40 -5.15 5.68
C LEU A 205 -9.25 -6.64 5.38
N PRO A 206 -8.12 -7.09 4.80
CA PRO A 206 -7.88 -8.51 4.62
C PRO A 206 -7.76 -9.21 5.97
N LEU A 207 -8.01 -10.52 6.01
CA LEU A 207 -7.74 -11.32 7.20
C LEU A 207 -6.29 -11.11 7.63
N SER A 208 -6.09 -10.97 8.94
CA SER A 208 -4.82 -10.69 9.59
C SER A 208 -3.68 -11.47 8.94
N SER A 209 -2.70 -10.74 8.40
CA SER A 209 -1.49 -11.35 7.83
C SER A 209 -0.71 -12.08 8.92
N ASP A 210 -0.15 -13.25 8.62
CA ASP A 210 0.67 -14.08 9.53
C ASP A 210 1.92 -13.38 10.11
N ARG A 211 2.19 -12.13 9.72
CA ARG A 211 3.39 -11.41 10.08
C ARG A 211 3.20 -10.53 11.30
N THR A 212 4.09 -10.68 12.28
CA THR A 212 4.05 -9.90 13.52
C THR A 212 4.59 -8.47 13.33
N PRO A 213 4.07 -7.47 14.07
CA PRO A 213 4.61 -6.10 14.08
C PRO A 213 6.11 -6.04 14.37
N LEU A 214 6.62 -6.98 15.18
CA LEU A 214 8.04 -7.07 15.51
C LEU A 214 8.90 -7.46 14.31
N SER A 215 8.43 -8.39 13.48
CA SER A 215 9.18 -8.75 12.26
C SER A 215 9.23 -7.60 11.25
N SER A 216 8.17 -6.78 11.15
CA SER A 216 8.17 -5.56 10.34
C SER A 216 9.22 -4.57 10.84
N ALA A 217 9.19 -4.26 12.13
CA ALA A 217 10.15 -3.39 12.80
C ALA A 217 11.61 -3.80 12.54
N LEU A 218 11.89 -5.10 12.70
CA LEU A 218 13.24 -5.64 12.50
C LEU A 218 13.67 -5.54 11.02
N THR A 219 12.77 -5.82 10.08
CA THR A 219 13.09 -5.74 8.64
C THR A 219 13.36 -4.31 8.17
N ILE A 220 12.60 -3.34 8.66
CA ILE A 220 12.81 -1.91 8.35
C ILE A 220 14.12 -1.44 8.99
N ALA A 221 14.33 -1.72 10.28
CA ALA A 221 15.53 -1.30 11.00
C ALA A 221 16.81 -1.91 10.40
N ALA A 222 16.77 -3.20 10.04
CA ALA A 222 17.89 -3.86 9.37
C ALA A 222 18.15 -3.24 7.99
N GLY A 223 17.09 -2.98 7.21
CA GLY A 223 17.21 -2.28 5.93
C GLY A 223 17.90 -0.93 6.07
N TYR A 224 17.50 -0.14 7.06
CA TYR A 224 18.10 1.17 7.34
C TYR A 224 19.57 1.05 7.73
N PHE A 225 19.88 0.18 8.69
CA PHE A 225 21.22 -0.03 9.20
C PHE A 225 22.18 -0.45 8.08
N PHE A 226 21.85 -1.51 7.34
CA PHE A 226 22.72 -2.02 6.29
C PHE A 226 22.78 -1.09 5.08
N GLY A 227 21.67 -0.42 4.74
CA GLY A 227 21.62 0.61 3.71
C GLY A 227 22.60 1.75 4.00
N GLY A 228 22.61 2.28 5.22
CA GLY A 228 23.49 3.38 5.61
C GLY A 228 24.93 2.98 5.90
N PHE A 229 25.14 1.73 6.26
CA PHE A 229 26.47 1.25 6.61
C PHE A 229 27.38 1.14 5.37
N ILE A 230 26.80 0.74 4.23
CA ILE A 230 27.55 0.55 2.98
C ILE A 230 28.26 1.85 2.52
N PRO A 231 27.60 3.02 2.42
CA PRO A 231 28.25 4.27 2.05
C PRO A 231 29.27 4.80 3.08
N LEU A 232 29.15 4.36 4.33
CA LEU A 232 30.06 4.73 5.43
C LEU A 232 31.36 3.92 5.45
N LEU A 233 31.37 2.70 4.89
CA LEU A 233 32.53 1.81 4.87
C LEU A 233 33.84 2.49 4.41
N PRO A 234 33.86 3.29 3.32
CA PRO A 234 35.09 3.93 2.85
C PRO A 234 35.76 4.83 3.89
N TYR A 235 35.00 5.48 4.78
CA TYR A 235 35.54 6.36 5.81
C TYR A 235 36.32 5.61 6.90
N PHE A 236 36.12 4.29 7.06
CA PHE A 236 36.90 3.48 7.98
C PHE A 236 38.32 3.19 7.47
N PHE A 237 38.52 3.17 6.14
CA PHE A 237 39.78 2.77 5.51
C PHE A 237 40.66 3.96 5.08
N VAL A 238 40.12 5.18 5.04
CA VAL A 238 40.87 6.37 4.61
C VAL A 238 41.52 7.09 5.80
N SER A 239 42.83 7.38 5.67
CA SER A 239 43.61 8.10 6.69
C SER A 239 43.18 9.56 6.86
N ARG A 240 43.32 10.08 8.09
CA ARG A 240 42.84 11.40 8.57
C ARG A 240 43.20 12.60 7.68
N ASN A 241 44.30 12.55 6.93
CA ASN A 241 44.78 13.67 6.11
C ASN A 241 44.23 13.69 4.67
N ARG A 242 43.35 12.75 4.29
CA ARG A 242 42.79 12.66 2.92
C ARG A 242 41.27 12.60 2.91
N VAL A 243 40.61 13.50 3.63
CA VAL A 243 39.14 13.57 3.72
C VAL A 243 38.48 13.65 2.34
N LEU A 244 39.03 14.47 1.42
CA LEU A 244 38.56 14.58 0.03
C LEU A 244 38.64 13.25 -0.74
N LEU A 245 39.66 12.44 -0.48
CA LEU A 245 39.77 11.11 -1.10
C LEU A 245 38.72 10.17 -0.52
N GLY A 246 38.48 10.22 0.80
CA GLY A 246 37.43 9.44 1.45
C GLY A 246 36.03 9.81 0.98
N LEU A 247 35.78 11.10 0.79
CA LEU A 247 34.53 11.60 0.20
C LEU A 247 34.36 11.09 -1.23
N ALA A 248 35.39 11.15 -2.08
CA ALA A 248 35.30 10.66 -3.45
C ALA A 248 34.99 9.15 -3.53
N TRP A 249 35.64 8.34 -2.69
CA TRP A 249 35.33 6.90 -2.59
C TRP A 249 33.93 6.65 -2.04
N SER A 250 33.50 7.40 -1.03
CA SER A 250 32.14 7.31 -0.47
C SER A 250 31.07 7.69 -1.50
N VAL A 251 31.27 8.77 -2.27
CA VAL A 251 30.39 9.15 -3.38
C VAL A 251 30.31 8.05 -4.44
N GLY A 252 31.45 7.43 -4.79
CA GLY A 252 31.48 6.31 -5.73
C GLY A 252 30.71 5.08 -5.23
N VAL A 253 30.99 4.64 -3.99
CA VAL A 253 30.29 3.51 -3.35
C VAL A 253 28.80 3.81 -3.20
N MET A 254 28.46 5.04 -2.86
CA MET A 254 27.08 5.47 -2.73
C MET A 254 26.33 5.47 -4.06
N ALA A 255 26.91 6.05 -5.11
CA ALA A 255 26.31 6.04 -6.45
C ALA A 255 26.09 4.61 -6.94
N ALA A 256 27.07 3.72 -6.73
CA ALA A 256 26.95 2.31 -7.05
C ALA A 256 25.83 1.62 -6.24
N SER A 257 25.73 1.91 -4.94
CA SER A 257 24.72 1.32 -4.04
C SER A 257 23.31 1.80 -4.37
N LEU A 258 23.11 3.10 -4.62
CA LEU A 258 21.82 3.64 -5.07
C LEU A 258 21.41 3.09 -6.43
N PHE A 259 22.35 2.96 -7.36
CA PHE A 259 22.08 2.39 -8.68
C PHE A 259 21.68 0.92 -8.55
N ALA A 260 22.46 0.11 -7.82
CA ALA A 260 22.18 -1.29 -7.58
C ALA A 260 20.84 -1.49 -6.87
N PHE A 261 20.52 -0.66 -5.87
CA PHE A 261 19.23 -0.68 -5.20
C PHE A 261 18.07 -0.28 -6.12
N GLY A 262 18.25 0.77 -6.94
CA GLY A 262 17.24 1.23 -7.89
C GLY A 262 16.95 0.22 -9.00
N VAL A 263 17.97 -0.52 -9.46
CA VAL A 263 17.81 -1.66 -10.36
C VAL A 263 17.17 -2.85 -9.63
N GLY A 264 17.64 -3.16 -8.42
CA GLY A 264 17.13 -4.28 -7.61
C GLY A 264 15.64 -4.13 -7.31
N LYS A 265 15.20 -2.95 -6.84
CA LYS A 265 13.78 -2.69 -6.56
C LYS A 265 12.91 -2.81 -7.80
N THR A 266 13.39 -2.36 -8.96
CA THR A 266 12.62 -2.38 -10.21
C THR A 266 12.55 -3.77 -10.82
N VAL A 267 13.59 -4.59 -10.66
CA VAL A 267 13.56 -6.00 -11.06
C VAL A 267 12.70 -6.83 -10.10
N LEU A 268 12.84 -6.65 -8.78
CA LEU A 268 12.08 -7.40 -7.78
C LEU A 268 10.58 -7.07 -7.80
N VAL A 269 10.22 -5.78 -7.96
CA VAL A 269 8.82 -5.34 -8.06
C VAL A 269 8.27 -5.49 -9.49
N GLY A 270 9.14 -5.39 -10.50
CA GLY A 270 8.78 -5.67 -11.89
C GLY A 270 8.39 -7.13 -12.08
N ALA A 271 9.14 -8.06 -11.46
CA ALA A 271 8.83 -9.48 -11.46
C ALA A 271 7.47 -9.80 -10.80
N SER A 272 7.06 -9.06 -9.77
CA SER A 272 5.73 -9.24 -9.13
C SER A 272 4.60 -8.53 -9.88
N SER A 273 4.90 -7.55 -10.73
CA SER A 273 3.91 -6.87 -11.58
C SER A 273 3.73 -7.58 -12.94
N GLU A 274 4.72 -8.35 -13.40
CA GLU A 274 4.67 -9.12 -14.65
C GLU A 274 3.68 -10.31 -14.62
N GLU A 275 3.29 -10.81 -13.44
CA GLU A 275 2.22 -11.83 -13.35
C GLU A 275 0.82 -11.27 -13.64
N VAL A 276 0.60 -9.95 -13.59
CA VAL A 276 -0.72 -9.33 -13.85
C VAL A 276 -0.87 -8.87 -15.31
N GLU A 277 0.23 -8.77 -16.07
CA GLU A 277 0.22 -8.30 -17.47
C GLU A 277 0.64 -9.40 -18.48
N ALA A 278 0.36 -10.66 -18.15
CA ALA A 278 0.52 -11.80 -19.06
C ALA A 278 -0.71 -11.98 -19.97
N GLN A 279 -1.16 -10.92 -20.64
CA GLN A 279 -1.97 -11.03 -21.85
C GLN A 279 -1.70 -9.84 -22.78
N GLY A 280 -0.60 -9.92 -23.53
CA GLY A 280 -0.20 -8.92 -24.51
C GLY A 280 1.05 -9.39 -25.25
N GLU A 281 0.96 -9.41 -26.57
CA GLU A 281 1.77 -10.17 -27.53
C GLU A 281 3.30 -9.95 -27.50
N GLY A 282 4.01 -11.05 -27.79
CA GLY A 282 5.00 -11.09 -28.88
C GLY A 282 6.29 -10.27 -28.77
N GLY A 283 7.36 -10.91 -28.29
CA GLY A 283 8.64 -10.89 -29.00
C GLY A 283 9.46 -9.60 -29.06
N ASP A 284 9.61 -8.85 -27.96
CA ASP A 284 10.75 -7.93 -27.71
C ASP A 284 10.74 -7.44 -26.24
N ARG A 285 10.41 -8.36 -25.32
CA ARG A 285 10.04 -8.05 -23.93
C ARG A 285 11.26 -7.84 -23.02
N GLU A 286 12.33 -8.60 -23.24
CA GLU A 286 13.49 -8.65 -22.35
C GLU A 286 14.31 -7.34 -22.37
N LYS A 287 14.59 -6.77 -23.55
CA LYS A 287 15.32 -5.50 -23.68
C LYS A 287 14.58 -4.30 -23.09
N ARG A 288 13.25 -4.35 -23.08
CA ARG A 288 12.38 -3.27 -22.56
C ARG A 288 12.28 -3.28 -21.03
N GLY A 289 12.42 -4.44 -20.38
CA GLY A 289 12.48 -4.57 -18.93
C GLY A 289 13.76 -3.98 -18.33
N TRP A 290 14.91 -4.29 -18.93
CA TRP A 290 16.22 -3.76 -18.50
C TRP A 290 16.31 -2.24 -18.63
N GLY A 291 15.74 -1.64 -19.68
CA GLY A 291 15.70 -0.18 -19.84
C GLY A 291 14.95 0.52 -18.70
N LYS A 292 13.85 -0.06 -18.21
CA LYS A 292 13.11 0.45 -17.05
C LYS A 292 13.91 0.31 -15.76
N ALA A 293 14.62 -0.81 -15.59
CA ALA A 293 15.39 -1.05 -14.38
C ALA A 293 16.59 -0.10 -14.24
N VAL A 294 17.34 0.09 -15.33
CA VAL A 294 18.44 1.07 -15.40
C VAL A 294 17.92 2.48 -15.14
N ARG A 295 16.77 2.86 -15.72
CA ARG A 295 16.14 4.15 -15.44
C ARG A 295 15.82 4.33 -13.96
N GLY A 296 15.27 3.31 -13.29
CA GLY A 296 15.01 3.34 -11.85
C GLY A 296 16.28 3.48 -11.01
N GLY A 297 17.39 2.86 -11.45
CA GLY A 297 18.73 3.07 -10.90
C GLY A 297 19.19 4.52 -11.02
N VAL A 298 19.10 5.10 -12.21
CA VAL A 298 19.50 6.49 -12.48
C VAL A 298 18.66 7.48 -11.68
N GLU A 299 17.33 7.30 -11.63
CA GLU A 299 16.43 8.16 -10.84
C GLU A 299 16.85 8.18 -9.36
N MET A 300 17.19 7.01 -8.79
CA MET A 300 17.62 6.92 -7.39
C MET A 300 18.96 7.64 -7.15
N VAL A 301 19.93 7.52 -8.06
CA VAL A 301 21.20 8.24 -8.00
C VAL A 301 20.99 9.76 -8.05
N VAL A 302 20.10 10.24 -8.92
CA VAL A 302 19.78 11.67 -9.03
C VAL A 302 19.15 12.18 -7.74
N VAL A 303 18.17 11.47 -7.18
CA VAL A 303 17.52 11.86 -5.92
C VAL A 303 18.53 11.91 -4.77
N GLY A 304 19.37 10.88 -4.63
CA GLY A 304 20.41 10.85 -3.61
C GLY A 304 21.46 11.95 -3.79
N GLY A 305 21.84 12.26 -5.04
CA GLY A 305 22.75 13.36 -5.37
C GLY A 305 22.18 14.73 -5.01
N VAL A 306 20.90 14.98 -5.30
CA VAL A 306 20.21 16.22 -4.92
C VAL A 306 20.13 16.35 -3.39
N ALA A 307 19.79 15.27 -2.68
CA ALA A 307 19.73 15.27 -1.22
C ALA A 307 21.10 15.59 -0.59
N ALA A 308 22.16 14.95 -1.07
CA ALA A 308 23.52 15.20 -0.60
C ALA A 308 24.01 16.61 -0.94
N GLY A 309 23.72 17.10 -2.15
CA GLY A 309 24.04 18.48 -2.55
C GLY A 309 23.33 19.52 -1.69
N ALA A 310 22.05 19.29 -1.36
CA ALA A 310 21.29 20.16 -0.47
C ALA A 310 21.87 20.15 0.95
N ALA A 311 22.20 18.97 1.50
CA ALA A 311 22.81 18.86 2.83
C ALA A 311 24.17 19.58 2.88
N MET A 312 25.04 19.39 1.89
CA MET A 312 26.30 20.10 1.79
C MET A 312 26.11 21.63 1.72
N GLY A 313 25.18 22.09 0.89
CA GLY A 313 24.89 23.53 0.75
C GLY A 313 24.39 24.16 2.05
N ILE A 314 23.53 23.46 2.81
CA ILE A 314 23.04 23.93 4.11
C ILE A 314 24.18 23.99 5.12
N MET A 315 25.01 22.95 5.22
CA MET A 315 26.11 22.91 6.19
C MET A 315 27.17 23.96 5.89
N GLN A 316 27.46 24.21 4.61
CA GLN A 316 28.38 25.27 4.18
C GLN A 316 27.85 26.69 4.42
N ALA A 317 26.52 26.87 4.49
CA ALA A 317 25.93 28.16 4.84
C ALA A 317 25.92 28.42 6.37
N LEU A 318 26.05 27.38 7.18
CA LEU A 318 26.00 27.45 8.64
C LEU A 318 27.38 27.55 9.31
N GLY A 319 28.44 27.05 8.65
CA GLY A 319 29.83 27.11 9.11
C GLY A 319 30.60 28.26 8.48
#